data_AF-A0A0K1QGV3-F1
#
_entry.id   AF-A0A0K1QGV3-F1
#
_cell.length_a   1.000
_cell.length_b   1.000
_cell.length_c   1.000
_cell.angle_alpha   90.00
_cell.angle_beta   90.00
_cell.angle_gamma   90.00
#
_symmetry.space_group_name_H-M   'P 1'
#
loop_
_entity.id
_entity.type
_entity.pdbx_description
1 polymer ?
#
loop_
_entity_poly.entity_id
_entity_poly.type
_entity_poly.pdbx_seq_one_letter_code
_entity_poly.pdbx_strand_id
1 'polypeptide(L)'
;MRGWLDFVSLKLVAARAAMQTGALALALGLGLTLSLTGCGSVYYSVSMNAAQSRIEQARAMGAETAAPYEYYYAREHMRQAEVEAADASYGDAASYAETAEQYAQKAIDFILASRKGEAK
;
A
#
# COMPACT_ATOMS: atom_id res chain seq x y z
N MET A 1 -44.57 -42.63 26.93
CA MET A 1 -43.58 -42.88 25.86
C MET A 1 -43.07 -41.57 25.25
N ARG A 2 -42.54 -40.63 26.06
CA ARG A 2 -42.21 -39.26 25.61
C ARG A 2 -40.76 -38.82 25.87
N GLY A 3 -39.95 -39.63 26.56
CA GLY A 3 -38.56 -39.30 26.91
C GLY A 3 -37.48 -39.85 25.98
N TRP A 4 -37.83 -40.63 24.94
CA TRP A 4 -36.84 -41.25 24.03
C TRP A 4 -36.40 -40.33 22.89
N LEU A 5 -37.27 -39.39 22.47
CA LEU A 5 -37.00 -38.42 21.40
C LEU A 5 -36.15 -37.22 21.86
N ASP A 6 -36.20 -36.88 23.16
CA ASP A 6 -35.41 -35.80 23.75
C ASP A 6 -33.92 -36.17 23.84
N PHE A 7 -33.62 -37.44 24.10
CA PHE A 7 -32.25 -37.96 24.19
C PHE A 7 -31.53 -37.97 22.84
N VAL A 8 -32.26 -38.28 21.75
CA VAL A 8 -31.72 -38.27 20.37
C VAL A 8 -31.48 -36.84 19.89
N SER A 9 -32.39 -35.91 20.24
CA SER A 9 -32.27 -34.49 19.91
C SER A 9 -31.09 -33.82 20.62
N LEU A 10 -30.83 -34.18 21.89
CA LEU A 10 -29.71 -33.64 22.65
C LEU A 10 -28.34 -34.06 22.10
N LYS A 11 -28.22 -35.31 21.61
CA LYS A 11 -26.97 -35.80 20.99
C LYS A 11 -26.71 -35.21 19.61
N LEU A 12 -27.74 -34.93 18.81
CA LEU A 12 -27.60 -34.25 17.51
C LEU A 12 -27.22 -32.76 17.65
N VAL A 13 -27.76 -32.07 18.66
CA VAL A 13 -27.41 -30.66 18.94
C VAL A 13 -25.97 -30.54 19.44
N ALA A 14 -25.52 -31.46 20.31
CA ALA A 14 -24.13 -31.50 20.77
C ALA A 14 -23.12 -31.79 19.64
N ALA A 15 -23.46 -32.66 18.70
CA ALA A 15 -22.63 -32.95 17.53
C ALA A 15 -22.54 -31.76 16.55
N ARG A 16 -23.63 -31.00 16.37
CA ARG A 16 -23.61 -29.74 15.60
C ARG A 16 -22.78 -28.66 16.28
N ALA A 17 -22.88 -28.52 17.60
CA ALA A 17 -22.11 -27.54 18.37
C ALA A 17 -20.59 -27.78 18.32
N ALA A 18 -20.14 -29.04 18.38
CA ALA A 18 -18.72 -29.40 18.25
C ALA A 18 -18.16 -29.15 16.84
N MET A 19 -19.00 -29.26 15.80
CA MET A 19 -18.63 -29.00 14.41
C MET A 19 -18.62 -27.49 14.08
N GLN A 20 -19.43 -26.70 14.80
CA GLN A 20 -19.53 -25.24 14.67
C GLN A 20 -18.35 -24.50 15.31
N THR A 21 -17.81 -25.00 16.43
CA THR A 21 -16.65 -24.41 17.11
C THR A 21 -15.34 -24.62 16.33
N GLY A 22 -15.18 -25.78 15.68
CA GLY A 22 -14.04 -26.07 14.81
C GLY A 22 -14.00 -25.19 13.55
N ALA A 23 -15.14 -24.96 12.91
CA ALA A 23 -15.23 -24.12 11.70
C ALA A 23 -14.95 -22.63 11.97
N LEU A 24 -15.40 -22.10 13.12
CA LEU A 24 -15.12 -20.73 13.53
C LEU A 24 -13.65 -20.51 13.89
N ALA A 25 -13.02 -21.46 14.58
CA ALA A 25 -11.59 -21.40 14.88
C ALA A 25 -10.73 -21.48 13.61
N LEU A 26 -11.12 -22.29 12.63
CA LEU A 26 -10.43 -22.38 11.34
C LEU A 26 -10.59 -21.10 10.51
N ALA A 27 -11.79 -20.49 10.52
CA ALA A 27 -12.06 -19.23 9.82
C ALA A 27 -11.31 -18.04 10.44
N LEU A 28 -11.24 -17.95 11.78
CA LEU A 28 -10.42 -16.95 12.47
C LEU A 28 -8.92 -17.18 12.24
N GLY A 29 -8.46 -18.44 12.24
CA GLY A 29 -7.08 -18.79 11.94
C GLY A 29 -6.68 -18.39 10.51
N LEU A 30 -7.52 -18.69 9.51
CA LEU A 30 -7.29 -18.30 8.13
C LEU A 30 -7.26 -16.77 7.97
N GLY A 31 -8.22 -16.06 8.57
CA GLY A 31 -8.30 -14.60 8.49
C GLY A 31 -7.05 -13.90 9.05
N LEU A 32 -6.49 -14.41 10.14
CA LEU A 32 -5.27 -13.84 10.73
C LEU A 32 -4.05 -14.07 9.84
N THR A 33 -3.93 -15.24 9.19
CA THR A 33 -2.81 -15.53 8.29
C THR A 33 -2.85 -14.71 6.99
N LEU A 34 -4.04 -14.40 6.46
CA LEU A 34 -4.18 -13.52 5.28
C LEU A 34 -3.82 -12.06 5.59
N SER A 35 -3.92 -11.65 6.85
CA SER A 35 -3.61 -10.27 7.25
C SER A 35 -2.11 -9.98 7.25
N LEU A 36 -1.26 -11.01 7.41
CA LEU A 36 0.20 -10.85 7.48
C LEU A 36 0.91 -10.92 6.11
N THR A 37 0.27 -11.45 5.07
CA THR A 37 0.88 -11.54 3.72
C THR A 37 0.81 -10.23 2.93
N GLY A 38 0.20 -9.17 3.48
CA GLY A 38 -0.02 -7.89 2.79
C GLY A 38 1.02 -6.79 3.04
N CYS A 39 2.04 -6.99 3.89
CA CYS A 39 2.91 -5.88 4.28
C CYS A 39 3.77 -5.34 3.12
N GLY A 40 4.25 -6.19 2.21
CA GLY A 40 5.10 -5.77 1.09
C GLY A 40 4.33 -5.15 -0.08
N SER A 41 3.21 -5.77 -0.49
CA SER A 41 2.44 -5.32 -1.65
C SER A 41 1.71 -4.00 -1.40
N VAL A 42 1.20 -3.80 -0.18
CA VAL A 42 0.55 -2.55 0.21
C VAL A 42 1.56 -1.41 0.29
N TYR A 43 2.72 -1.65 0.93
CA TYR A 43 3.75 -0.62 1.09
C TYR A 43 4.26 -0.09 -0.26
N TYR A 44 4.67 -0.99 -1.17
CA TYR A 44 5.10 -0.60 -2.51
C TYR A 44 4.02 0.19 -3.26
N SER A 45 2.76 -0.26 -3.20
CA SER A 45 1.65 0.41 -3.87
C SER A 45 1.46 1.83 -3.34
N VAL A 46 1.56 2.03 -2.03
CA VAL A 46 1.45 3.36 -1.41
C VAL A 46 2.60 4.28 -1.87
N SER A 47 3.84 3.80 -1.82
CA SER A 47 5.02 4.59 -2.21
C SER A 47 4.96 5.01 -3.69
N MET A 48 4.55 4.12 -4.59
CA MET A 48 4.38 4.44 -6.02
C MET A 48 3.34 5.54 -6.25
N ASN A 49 2.18 5.43 -5.60
CA ASN A 49 1.11 6.42 -5.76
C ASN A 49 1.53 7.79 -5.19
N ALA A 50 2.22 7.80 -4.05
CA ALA A 50 2.74 9.04 -3.46
C ALA A 50 3.75 9.72 -4.39
N ALA A 51 4.71 8.97 -4.93
CA ALA A 51 5.71 9.46 -5.88
C ALA A 51 5.07 10.05 -7.15
N GLN A 52 4.17 9.30 -7.80
CA GLN A 52 3.47 9.77 -9.01
C GLN A 52 2.68 11.06 -8.74
N SER A 53 1.95 11.11 -7.64
CA SER A 53 1.17 12.31 -7.27
C SER A 53 2.07 13.53 -7.08
N ARG A 54 3.24 13.37 -6.45
CA ARG A 54 4.17 14.51 -6.25
C ARG A 54 4.87 14.93 -7.53
N ILE A 55 5.24 13.99 -8.39
CA ILE A 55 5.85 14.31 -9.69
C ILE A 55 4.86 15.11 -10.54
N GLU A 56 3.59 14.72 -10.58
CA GLU A 56 2.57 15.46 -11.32
C GLU A 56 2.31 16.85 -10.72
N GLN A 57 2.31 16.96 -9.40
CA GLN A 57 2.25 18.26 -8.73
C GLN A 57 3.44 19.15 -9.10
N ALA A 58 4.67 18.63 -9.05
CA ALA A 58 5.87 19.36 -9.44
C ALA A 58 5.78 19.81 -10.90
N ARG A 59 5.32 18.93 -11.80
CA ARG A 59 5.10 19.24 -13.21
C ARG A 59 4.09 20.37 -13.39
N ALA A 60 2.93 20.28 -12.75
CA ALA A 60 1.89 21.30 -12.79
C ALA A 60 2.37 22.68 -12.27
N MET A 61 3.40 22.70 -11.43
CA MET A 61 4.05 23.91 -10.94
C MET A 61 5.13 24.47 -11.88
N GLY A 62 5.44 23.79 -12.99
CA GLY A 62 6.47 24.19 -13.95
C GLY A 62 7.88 23.73 -13.57
N ALA A 63 8.02 22.63 -12.81
CA ALA A 63 9.33 22.14 -12.38
C ALA A 63 10.27 21.77 -13.54
N GLU A 64 9.73 21.43 -14.71
CA GLU A 64 10.52 21.17 -15.93
C GLU A 64 11.49 22.31 -16.28
N THR A 65 11.11 23.56 -15.99
CA THR A 65 11.96 24.74 -16.23
C THR A 65 12.48 25.36 -14.94
N ALA A 66 11.68 25.34 -13.87
CA ALA A 66 12.02 26.03 -12.63
C ALA A 66 12.95 25.23 -11.72
N ALA A 67 12.89 23.89 -11.75
CA ALA A 67 13.73 22.99 -10.95
C ALA A 67 14.07 21.72 -11.75
N PRO A 68 14.77 21.86 -12.90
CA PRO A 68 14.90 20.79 -13.89
C PRO A 68 15.63 19.58 -13.32
N TYR A 69 16.70 19.81 -12.56
CA TYR A 69 17.51 18.72 -12.01
C TYR A 69 16.66 17.84 -11.08
N GLU A 70 15.98 18.44 -10.10
CA GLU A 70 15.15 17.74 -9.14
C GLU A 70 14.00 17.01 -9.83
N TYR A 71 13.34 17.66 -10.79
CA TYR A 71 12.22 17.07 -11.51
C TYR A 71 12.60 15.86 -12.37
N TYR A 72 13.66 15.99 -13.18
CA TYR A 72 14.08 14.89 -14.06
C TYR A 72 14.74 13.76 -13.27
N TYR A 73 15.45 14.06 -12.17
CA TYR A 73 15.98 13.04 -11.28
C TYR A 73 14.85 12.23 -10.62
N ALA A 74 13.79 12.90 -10.16
CA ALA A 74 12.59 12.25 -9.63
C ALA A 74 11.93 11.34 -10.67
N ARG A 75 11.76 11.84 -11.90
CA ARG A 75 11.18 11.07 -13.00
C ARG A 75 11.98 9.83 -13.35
N GLU A 76 13.31 9.92 -13.36
CA GLU A 76 14.15 8.77 -13.69
C GLU A 76 14.09 7.70 -12.60
N HIS A 77 14.03 8.10 -11.33
CA HIS A 77 13.81 7.16 -10.23
C HIS A 77 12.43 6.52 -10.29
N MET A 78 11.40 7.28 -10.67
CA MET A 78 10.07 6.72 -10.89
C MET A 78 10.07 5.69 -12.03
N ARG A 79 10.75 6.00 -13.15
CA ARG A 79 10.93 5.07 -14.27
C ARG A 79 11.62 3.79 -13.79
N GLN A 80 12.66 3.89 -12.97
CA GLN A 80 13.33 2.72 -12.42
C GLN A 80 12.43 1.94 -11.45
N ALA A 81 11.64 2.64 -10.62
CA ALA A 81 10.66 2.00 -9.74
C ALA A 81 9.64 1.16 -10.53
N GLU A 82 9.17 1.65 -11.67
CA GLU A 82 8.28 0.92 -12.58
C GLU A 82 8.95 -0.33 -13.18
N VAL A 83 10.25 -0.28 -13.46
CA VAL A 83 11.02 -1.45 -13.92
C VAL A 83 11.13 -2.51 -12.82
N GLU A 84 11.56 -2.12 -11.62
CA GLU A 84 11.69 -3.07 -10.49
C GLU A 84 10.33 -3.69 -10.12
N ALA A 85 9.25 -2.91 -10.21
CA ALA A 85 7.91 -3.40 -9.99
C ALA A 85 7.48 -4.45 -11.02
N ALA A 86 7.84 -4.25 -12.29
CA ALA A 86 7.58 -5.21 -13.36
C ALA A 86 8.34 -6.53 -13.14
N ASP A 87 9.53 -6.47 -12.54
CA ASP A 87 10.35 -7.62 -12.13
C ASP A 87 9.92 -8.22 -10.78
N ALA A 88 8.81 -7.74 -10.21
CA ALA A 88 8.30 -8.11 -8.88
C ALA A 88 9.29 -7.86 -7.72
N SER A 89 10.31 -7.00 -7.93
CA SER A 89 11.19 -6.50 -6.87
C SER A 89 10.52 -5.32 -6.14
N TYR A 90 9.45 -5.61 -5.40
CA TYR A 90 8.64 -4.56 -4.76
C TYR A 90 9.39 -3.73 -3.70
N GLY A 91 10.40 -4.30 -3.04
CA GLY A 91 11.21 -3.57 -2.07
C GLY A 91 12.11 -2.52 -2.72
N ASP A 92 12.75 -2.88 -3.82
CA ASP A 92 13.57 -1.94 -4.60
C ASP A 92 12.69 -0.90 -5.30
N ALA A 93 11.56 -1.34 -5.86
CA ALA A 93 10.57 -0.44 -6.44
C ALA A 93 10.08 0.63 -5.45
N ALA A 94 9.78 0.23 -4.20
CA ALA A 94 9.42 1.17 -3.14
C ALA A 94 10.55 2.15 -2.81
N SER A 95 11.80 1.66 -2.75
CA SER A 95 12.98 2.50 -2.47
C SER A 95 13.24 3.55 -3.55
N TYR A 96 13.11 3.16 -4.82
CA TYR A 96 13.20 4.09 -5.94
C TYR A 96 12.03 5.08 -5.95
N ALA A 97 10.80 4.62 -5.66
CA ALA A 97 9.63 5.50 -5.57
C ALA A 97 9.77 6.54 -4.45
N GLU A 98 10.27 6.17 -3.27
CA GLU A 98 10.55 7.12 -2.19
C GLU A 98 11.59 8.16 -2.59
N THR A 99 12.66 7.75 -3.29
CA THR A 99 13.65 8.70 -3.82
C THR A 99 13.02 9.65 -4.83
N ALA A 100 12.16 9.13 -5.71
CA ALA A 100 11.40 9.93 -6.66
C ALA A 100 10.50 10.96 -5.97
N GLU A 101 9.76 10.53 -4.94
CA GLU A 101 8.92 11.40 -4.11
C GLU A 101 9.73 12.52 -3.45
N GLN A 102 10.86 12.19 -2.83
CA GLN A 102 11.74 13.15 -2.17
C GLN A 102 12.24 14.23 -3.13
N TYR A 103 12.65 13.85 -4.33
CA TYR A 103 13.14 14.81 -5.32
C TYR A 103 12.02 15.62 -5.96
N ALA A 104 10.84 15.04 -6.18
CA ALA A 104 9.67 15.80 -6.58
C ALA A 104 9.30 16.86 -5.52
N GLN A 105 9.39 16.52 -4.23
CA GLN A 105 9.19 17.47 -3.15
C GLN A 105 10.25 18.58 -3.14
N LYS A 106 11.53 18.26 -3.36
CA LYS A 106 12.59 19.28 -3.50
C LYS A 106 12.30 20.26 -4.64
N ALA A 107 11.80 19.77 -5.77
CA ALA A 107 11.42 20.62 -6.90
C ALA A 107 10.27 21.59 -6.52
N ILE A 108 9.25 21.08 -5.83
CA ILE A 108 8.13 21.90 -5.31
C ILE A 108 8.66 22.97 -4.36
N ASP A 109 9.48 22.57 -3.39
CA ASP A 109 10.02 23.46 -2.36
C ASP A 109 10.88 24.57 -2.97
N PHE A 110 11.69 24.23 -3.99
CA PHE A 110 12.49 25.20 -4.74
C PHE A 110 11.60 26.27 -5.40
N ILE A 111 10.54 25.86 -6.11
CA ILE A 111 9.60 26.78 -6.77
C ILE A 111 8.91 27.68 -5.74
N LEU A 112 8.48 27.12 -4.61
CA LEU A 112 7.83 27.88 -3.54
C LEU A 112 8.79 28.88 -2.90
N ALA A 113 10.06 28.53 -2.74
CA ALA A 113 11.08 29.42 -2.23
C ALA A 113 11.35 30.59 -3.18
N SER A 114 11.47 30.33 -4.49
CA SER A 114 11.68 31.38 -5.50
C SER A 114 10.54 32.40 -5.53
N ARG A 115 9.28 31.94 -5.49
CA ARG A 115 8.11 32.84 -5.45
C ARG A 115 8.07 33.73 -4.20
N LYS A 116 8.56 33.23 -3.05
CA LYS A 116 8.67 34.05 -1.83
C LYS A 116 9.79 35.08 -1.91
N GLY A 117 10.85 34.79 -2.67
CA GLY A 117 11.95 35.72 -2.93
C GLY A 117 11.53 36.88 -3.85
N GLU A 118 10.70 36.60 -4.85
CA GLU A 118 10.17 37.59 -5.80
C GLU A 118 9.15 38.57 -5.19
N ALA A 119 8.53 38.21 -4.06
CA ALA A 119 7.49 39.01 -3.40
C ALA A 119 8.04 40.06 -2.40
N LYS A 120 9.36 40.25 -2.33
CA LYS A 120 10.04 41.24 -1.48
C LYS A 120 10.63 42.35 -2.33
#